data_AF-A0A7X5MSX8-F1
#
_entry.id   AF-A0A7X5MSX8-F1
#
_cell.length_a   1.000
_cell.length_b   1.000
_cell.length_c   1.000
_cell.angle_alpha   90.00
_cell.angle_beta   90.00
_cell.angle_gamma   90.00
#
_symmetry.space_group_name_H-M   'P 1'
#
loop_
_entity.id
_entity.type
_entity.pdbx_description
1 polymer ?
#
loop_
_entity_poly.entity_id
_entity_poly.type
_entity_poly.pdbx_seq_one_letter_code
_entity_poly.pdbx_strand_id
1 'polypeptide(L)'
;MATDRETGLLQAAYAAGITRPNELANFMAQVGHESGGLNRLEEGFRYTRGLSQVSSKVRSALREGPEALEEARLEALRGQPEKLAELMYGGRMGNNEPGDGYLYRGRGYIQLTGKDQYREAGEALKLDLVAHPELAAQPENASRIATWYWQHNVPQAARQDAHAAGVAINGGDPPNGLADRESRFARWQRDLTPDVMHKLEHGQLGQTVAPAQHSAPTQAPHAGSNAHSFQATMERMLPPQNGTAPHITGHYGEHRSARDHGGTDFNYQGGQAGRNLQHPTVHSPVAGTVTFAGGSYGTVKIRDAQGNSHEILHLDGVKVKEGQTLSAGDAIGTMGGRGPNGASQYAQHVHYQLRDANGKLTSPETFWNQGHQHEAGARHTQAAAASGTGALRHGDNSQDVGKLQQDLNRLGVRDAQGNRLAEDGRFGDNTREAVMAFQKQHGLQQDGVVGRDTRAALAAQPAQTREAQVAGPKGPSLNDASHPDHALHNAIRSRLPSMISNETAAHVTLQAKQNGIDSADKLQNVTVQDGKAFVMGTTPGFRAAVDLNQPAPTLEQTSAQLLAGHSQQQQAQQELQKVAMGGR
;
A
#
# COMPACT_ATOMS: atom_id res chain seq x y z
N MET A 1 5.91 -14.72 5.08
CA MET A 1 5.49 -15.85 5.95
C MET A 1 4.48 -15.32 6.96
N ALA A 2 3.74 -16.20 7.64
CA ALA A 2 2.88 -15.78 8.74
C ALA A 2 3.72 -15.13 9.85
N THR A 3 3.32 -13.96 10.36
CA THR A 3 3.94 -13.34 11.55
C THR A 3 3.91 -14.28 12.77
N ASP A 4 4.65 -14.03 13.85
CA ASP A 4 4.58 -14.84 15.07
C ASP A 4 3.14 -14.95 15.62
N ARG A 5 2.37 -13.87 15.51
CA ARG A 5 0.95 -13.85 15.90
C ARG A 5 0.07 -14.63 14.94
N GLU A 6 0.30 -14.52 13.63
CA GLU A 6 -0.43 -15.33 12.65
C GLU A 6 -0.09 -16.81 12.81
N THR A 7 1.16 -17.15 13.09
CA THR A 7 1.61 -18.53 13.38
C THR A 7 0.96 -19.07 14.64
N GLY A 8 0.98 -18.30 15.73
CA GLY A 8 0.32 -18.67 16.98
C GLY A 8 -1.20 -18.83 16.84
N LEU A 9 -1.85 -17.93 16.10
CA LEU A 9 -3.28 -18.03 15.80
C LEU A 9 -3.60 -19.26 14.94
N LEU A 10 -2.77 -19.54 13.93
CA LEU A 10 -2.93 -20.68 13.03
C LEU A 10 -2.76 -22.00 13.79
N GLN A 11 -1.76 -22.09 14.66
CA GLN A 11 -1.55 -23.24 15.55
C GLN A 11 -2.72 -23.42 16.52
N ALA A 12 -3.19 -22.34 17.16
CA ALA A 12 -4.32 -22.39 18.09
C ALA A 12 -5.61 -22.86 17.40
N ALA A 13 -5.89 -22.34 16.21
CA ALA A 13 -7.06 -22.72 15.42
C ALA A 13 -6.99 -24.19 14.98
N TYR A 14 -5.84 -24.65 14.51
CA TYR A 14 -5.62 -26.03 14.10
C TYR A 14 -5.78 -26.98 15.31
N ALA A 15 -5.14 -26.67 16.44
CA ALA A 15 -5.22 -27.45 17.68
C ALA A 15 -6.65 -27.54 18.24
N ALA A 16 -7.49 -26.55 17.97
CA ALA A 16 -8.90 -26.55 18.35
C ALA A 16 -9.82 -27.28 17.33
N GLY A 17 -9.27 -27.85 16.26
CA GLY A 17 -10.03 -28.64 15.29
C GLY A 17 -10.42 -27.90 14.00
N ILE A 18 -9.93 -26.69 13.76
CA ILE A 18 -10.11 -25.99 12.47
C ILE A 18 -9.04 -26.49 11.48
N THR A 19 -9.20 -27.72 10.99
CA THR A 19 -8.14 -28.43 10.25
C THR A 19 -8.30 -28.39 8.73
N ARG A 20 -9.49 -28.07 8.21
CA ARG A 20 -9.72 -28.01 6.75
C ARG A 20 -9.02 -26.76 6.19
N PRO A 21 -8.13 -26.87 5.17
CA PRO A 21 -7.34 -25.73 4.67
C PRO A 21 -8.20 -24.52 4.30
N ASN A 22 -9.33 -24.74 3.61
CA ASN A 22 -10.21 -23.65 3.20
C ASN A 22 -10.92 -22.97 4.38
N GLU A 23 -11.33 -23.73 5.39
CA GLU A 23 -11.94 -23.18 6.59
C GLU A 23 -10.90 -22.41 7.42
N LEU A 24 -9.70 -22.96 7.57
CA LEU A 24 -8.59 -22.33 8.27
C LEU A 24 -8.17 -21.02 7.57
N ALA A 25 -8.15 -21.00 6.24
CA ALA A 25 -7.89 -19.79 5.47
C ALA A 25 -8.95 -18.71 5.70
N ASN A 26 -10.23 -19.07 5.72
CA ASN A 26 -11.30 -18.12 5.96
C ASN A 26 -11.26 -17.61 7.41
N PHE A 27 -11.04 -18.49 8.38
CA PHE A 27 -10.84 -18.11 9.79
C PHE A 27 -9.73 -17.05 9.92
N MET A 28 -8.54 -17.32 9.37
CA MET A 28 -7.42 -16.40 9.43
C MET A 28 -7.71 -15.06 8.71
N ALA A 29 -8.48 -15.10 7.63
CA ALA A 29 -8.88 -13.90 6.91
C ALA A 29 -9.83 -13.01 7.72
N GLN A 30 -10.86 -13.59 8.32
CA GLN A 30 -11.84 -12.85 9.11
C GLN A 30 -11.20 -12.28 10.38
N VAL A 31 -10.45 -13.10 11.13
CA VAL A 31 -9.75 -12.65 12.34
C VAL A 31 -8.70 -11.60 12.02
N GLY A 32 -7.99 -11.75 10.89
CA GLY A 32 -7.07 -10.74 10.37
C GLY A 32 -7.76 -9.41 10.02
N HIS A 33 -8.98 -9.45 9.48
CA HIS A 33 -9.76 -8.25 9.19
C HIS A 33 -10.17 -7.52 10.47
N GLU A 34 -10.81 -8.22 11.42
CA GLU A 34 -11.36 -7.62 12.65
C GLU A 34 -10.29 -6.95 13.53
N SER A 35 -9.07 -7.46 13.48
CA SER A 35 -7.95 -7.02 14.30
C SER A 35 -6.97 -6.07 13.59
N GLY A 36 -7.22 -5.70 12.34
CA GLY A 36 -6.27 -4.91 11.53
C GLY A 36 -4.93 -5.63 11.33
N GLY A 37 -4.97 -6.92 11.00
CA GLY A 37 -3.80 -7.78 10.80
C GLY A 37 -3.17 -8.27 12.09
N LEU A 38 -3.97 -8.59 13.11
CA LEU A 38 -3.54 -9.02 14.45
C LEU A 38 -2.75 -7.96 15.24
N ASN A 39 -2.87 -6.69 14.83
CA ASN A 39 -2.16 -5.57 15.44
C ASN A 39 -3.00 -4.84 16.50
N ARG A 40 -4.32 -4.98 16.46
CA ARG A 40 -5.25 -4.42 17.44
C ARG A 40 -5.80 -5.52 18.34
N LEU A 41 -5.48 -5.42 19.63
CA LEU A 41 -5.95 -6.32 20.69
C LEU A 41 -6.95 -5.64 21.63
N GLU A 42 -7.16 -4.34 21.46
CA GLU A 42 -8.08 -3.55 22.26
C GLU A 42 -8.64 -2.42 21.41
N GLU A 43 -9.92 -2.13 21.59
CA GLU A 43 -10.55 -0.99 20.94
C GLU A 43 -10.03 0.33 21.50
N GLY A 44 -9.99 1.35 20.64
CA GLY A 44 -9.64 2.71 21.03
C GLY A 44 -10.84 3.62 20.92
N PHE A 45 -10.99 4.53 21.88
CA PHE A 45 -12.08 5.51 21.93
C PHE A 45 -11.72 6.86 21.28
N ARG A 46 -10.73 6.86 20.37
CA ARG A 46 -10.22 8.09 19.73
C ARG A 46 -11.01 8.43 18.46
N TYR A 47 -12.16 9.07 18.62
CA TYR A 47 -13.02 9.52 17.52
C TYR A 47 -12.81 11.00 17.23
N THR A 48 -12.14 11.35 16.13
CA THR A 48 -11.74 12.73 15.78
C THR A 48 -12.67 13.43 14.77
N ARG A 49 -13.55 12.69 14.10
CA ARG A 49 -14.38 13.20 12.98
C ARG A 49 -15.81 13.55 13.38
N GLY A 50 -16.01 13.92 14.65
CA GLY A 50 -17.31 14.32 15.20
C GLY A 50 -18.25 13.15 15.54
N LEU A 51 -19.44 13.51 16.02
CA LEU A 51 -20.48 12.60 16.54
C LEU A 51 -20.85 11.43 15.61
N SER A 52 -20.96 11.70 14.31
CA SER A 52 -21.37 10.70 13.32
C SER A 52 -20.40 9.52 13.24
N GLN A 53 -19.14 9.71 13.63
CA GLN A 53 -18.14 8.65 13.68
C GLN A 53 -18.47 7.59 14.75
N VAL A 54 -19.16 7.97 15.82
CA VAL A 54 -19.61 7.07 16.90
C VAL A 54 -21.01 6.56 16.60
N SER A 55 -21.96 7.46 16.31
CA SER A 55 -23.38 7.11 16.19
C SER A 55 -23.73 6.27 14.96
N SER A 56 -22.89 6.30 13.91
CA SER A 56 -23.01 5.38 12.77
C SER A 56 -22.70 3.93 13.13
N LYS A 57 -21.87 3.70 14.16
CA LYS A 57 -21.49 2.37 14.64
C LYS A 57 -22.40 1.90 15.77
N VAL A 58 -22.67 2.80 16.72
CA VAL A 58 -23.43 2.49 17.93
C VAL A 58 -24.52 3.53 18.10
N ARG A 59 -25.66 3.31 17.44
CA ARG A 59 -26.79 4.24 17.47
C ARG A 59 -27.30 4.50 18.89
N SER A 60 -27.19 3.52 19.79
CA SER A 60 -27.57 3.67 21.20
C SER A 60 -26.73 4.70 21.95
N ALA A 61 -25.56 5.09 21.43
CA ALA A 61 -24.73 6.14 22.04
C ALA A 61 -25.41 7.51 22.07
N LEU A 62 -26.48 7.71 21.28
CA LEU A 62 -27.30 8.91 21.28
C LEU A 62 -28.45 8.88 22.32
N ARG A 63 -28.54 7.85 23.17
CA ARG A 63 -29.65 7.71 24.14
C ARG A 63 -29.80 8.90 25.10
N GLU A 64 -28.70 9.57 25.40
CA GLU A 64 -28.64 10.77 26.26
C GLU A 64 -28.55 12.07 25.44
N GLY A 65 -28.72 11.98 24.12
CA GLY A 65 -28.69 13.11 23.19
C GLY A 65 -27.32 13.37 22.55
N PRO A 66 -27.28 14.18 21.48
CA PRO A 66 -26.05 14.48 20.73
C PRO A 66 -25.04 15.32 21.53
N GLU A 67 -25.49 16.20 22.42
CA GLU A 67 -24.61 17.04 23.23
C GLU A 67 -23.80 16.21 24.24
N ALA A 68 -24.46 15.29 24.97
CA ALA A 68 -23.81 14.37 25.89
C ALA A 68 -22.80 13.46 25.18
N LEU A 69 -23.14 12.99 23.97
CA LEU A 69 -22.23 12.18 23.15
C LEU A 69 -21.00 12.98 22.69
N GLU A 70 -21.16 14.28 22.37
CA GLU A 70 -20.06 15.12 21.90
C GLU A 70 -19.11 15.44 23.05
N GLU A 71 -19.66 15.75 24.22
CA GLU A 71 -18.89 15.94 25.45
C GLU A 71 -18.06 14.69 25.78
N ALA A 72 -18.71 13.52 25.83
CA ALA A 72 -18.03 12.26 26.10
C ALA A 72 -16.95 11.94 25.03
N ARG A 73 -17.20 12.27 23.76
CA ARG A 73 -16.22 12.13 22.68
C ARG A 73 -15.00 13.04 22.91
N LEU A 74 -15.21 14.27 23.33
CA LEU A 74 -14.14 15.23 23.61
C LEU A 74 -13.33 14.83 24.85
N GLU A 75 -13.97 14.28 25.89
CA GLU A 75 -13.28 13.69 27.05
C GLU A 75 -12.43 12.48 26.64
N ALA A 76 -12.96 11.59 25.80
CA ALA A 76 -12.20 10.45 25.28
C ALA A 76 -10.96 10.88 24.50
N LEU A 77 -11.02 11.98 23.73
CA LEU A 77 -9.86 12.55 23.06
C LEU A 77 -8.80 13.13 24.03
N ARG A 78 -9.19 13.46 25.25
CA ARG A 78 -8.29 13.87 26.34
C ARG A 78 -7.78 12.70 27.18
N GLY A 79 -8.12 11.46 26.80
CA GLY A 79 -7.70 10.26 27.52
C GLY A 79 -8.65 9.80 28.63
N GLN A 80 -9.89 10.30 28.65
CA GLN A 80 -10.95 9.89 29.60
C GLN A 80 -12.10 9.22 28.85
N PRO A 81 -11.94 7.98 28.36
CA PRO A 81 -12.89 7.33 27.47
C PRO A 81 -14.13 6.72 28.17
N GLU A 82 -14.17 6.70 29.50
CA GLU A 82 -15.13 5.92 30.29
C GLU A 82 -16.57 6.33 29.99
N LYS A 83 -16.85 7.64 29.96
CA LYS A 83 -18.18 8.17 29.66
C LYS A 83 -18.64 7.79 28.24
N LEU A 84 -17.72 7.83 27.27
CA LEU A 84 -18.02 7.45 25.90
C LEU A 84 -18.31 5.95 25.78
N ALA A 85 -17.49 5.12 26.42
CA ALA A 85 -17.70 3.68 26.45
C ALA A 85 -19.02 3.31 27.14
N GLU A 86 -19.38 4.01 28.21
CA GLU A 86 -20.66 3.85 28.89
C GLU A 86 -21.85 4.24 27.99
N LEU A 87 -21.74 5.33 27.23
CA LEU A 87 -22.75 5.68 26.21
C LEU A 87 -22.87 4.61 25.12
N MET A 88 -21.76 4.01 24.70
CA MET A 88 -21.77 2.99 23.66
C MET A 88 -22.32 1.65 24.14
N TYR A 89 -21.89 1.18 25.31
CA TYR A 89 -22.04 -0.22 25.74
C TYR A 89 -22.74 -0.42 27.08
N GLY A 90 -22.92 0.63 27.88
CA GLY A 90 -23.66 0.56 29.14
C GLY A 90 -25.11 0.12 28.96
N GLY A 91 -25.63 -0.68 29.90
CA GLY A 91 -27.00 -1.21 29.88
C GLY A 91 -27.25 -2.27 28.81
N ARG A 92 -26.20 -2.85 28.21
CA ARG A 92 -26.29 -3.81 27.09
C ARG A 92 -25.33 -4.97 27.31
N MET A 93 -25.64 -6.15 26.77
CA MET A 93 -24.72 -7.30 26.75
C MET A 93 -24.20 -7.66 28.17
N GLY A 94 -25.06 -7.55 29.18
CA GLY A 94 -24.73 -7.84 30.58
C GLY A 94 -24.05 -6.70 31.34
N ASN A 95 -23.78 -5.56 30.70
CA ASN A 95 -23.20 -4.37 31.34
C ASN A 95 -24.25 -3.64 32.18
N ASN A 96 -24.52 -4.12 33.38
CA ASN A 96 -25.61 -3.63 34.23
C ASN A 96 -25.12 -2.68 35.33
N GLU A 97 -23.82 -2.65 35.61
CA GLU A 97 -23.22 -1.77 36.61
C GLU A 97 -22.55 -0.55 35.95
N PRO A 98 -22.54 0.63 36.61
CA PRO A 98 -21.79 1.78 36.11
C PRO A 98 -20.31 1.45 35.86
N GLY A 99 -19.82 1.76 34.66
CA GLY A 99 -18.43 1.49 34.26
C GLY A 99 -18.24 0.15 33.56
N ASP A 100 -19.24 -0.75 33.57
CA ASP A 100 -19.18 -2.00 32.82
C ASP A 100 -18.98 -1.73 31.32
N GLY A 101 -19.50 -0.62 30.78
CA GLY A 101 -19.33 -0.24 29.38
C GLY A 101 -17.86 -0.06 28.97
N TYR A 102 -17.03 0.50 29.85
CA TYR A 102 -15.59 0.61 29.62
C TYR A 102 -14.86 -0.68 30.01
N LEU A 103 -15.23 -1.29 31.14
CA LEU A 103 -14.56 -2.48 31.68
C LEU A 103 -14.59 -3.64 30.67
N TYR A 104 -15.74 -3.89 30.04
CA TYR A 104 -15.97 -4.94 29.05
C TYR A 104 -16.02 -4.43 27.61
N ARG A 105 -15.22 -3.41 27.30
CA ARG A 105 -14.96 -2.95 25.93
C ARG A 105 -14.35 -4.04 25.04
N GLY A 106 -14.38 -3.84 23.73
CA GLY A 106 -13.83 -4.72 22.70
C GLY A 106 -12.35 -5.06 22.90
N ARG A 107 -12.04 -6.35 23.11
CA ARG A 107 -10.66 -6.88 23.18
C ARG A 107 -10.46 -8.14 22.35
N GLY A 108 -9.20 -8.48 22.15
CA GLY A 108 -8.76 -9.63 21.38
C GLY A 108 -8.98 -9.44 19.88
N TYR A 109 -8.64 -10.46 19.10
CA TYR A 109 -8.63 -10.36 17.65
C TYR A 109 -10.03 -10.28 17.01
N ILE A 110 -11.08 -10.67 17.73
CA ILE A 110 -12.47 -10.66 17.25
C ILE A 110 -13.34 -9.59 17.94
N GLN A 111 -12.73 -8.68 18.72
CA GLN A 111 -13.44 -7.62 19.44
C GLN A 111 -14.55 -8.15 20.38
N LEU A 112 -14.19 -9.04 21.31
CA LEU A 112 -15.08 -9.53 22.36
C LEU A 112 -15.56 -8.34 23.22
N THR A 113 -16.88 -8.11 23.26
CA THR A 113 -17.49 -6.90 23.84
C THR A 113 -18.70 -7.25 24.69
N GLY A 114 -18.81 -6.67 25.89
CA GLY A 114 -19.92 -6.85 26.83
C GLY A 114 -19.71 -8.01 27.81
N LYS A 115 -20.10 -7.79 29.08
CA LYS A 115 -19.90 -8.72 30.20
C LYS A 115 -20.42 -10.14 29.94
N ASP A 116 -21.53 -10.28 29.23
CA ASP A 116 -22.11 -11.59 28.88
C ASP A 116 -21.17 -12.38 27.95
N GLN A 117 -20.61 -11.73 26.93
CA GLN A 117 -19.66 -12.37 26.01
C GLN A 117 -18.34 -12.72 26.72
N TYR A 118 -17.87 -11.86 27.63
CA TYR A 118 -16.69 -12.16 28.46
C TYR A 118 -16.94 -13.37 29.37
N ARG A 119 -18.12 -13.44 30.01
CA ARG A 119 -18.51 -14.58 30.85
C ARG A 119 -18.56 -15.87 30.04
N GLU A 120 -19.25 -15.86 28.91
CA GLU A 120 -19.43 -17.06 28.08
C GLU A 120 -18.09 -17.59 27.54
N ALA A 121 -17.25 -16.70 26.98
CA ALA A 121 -15.92 -17.05 26.51
C ALA A 121 -15.03 -17.55 27.67
N GLY A 122 -15.15 -16.90 28.84
CA GLY A 122 -14.38 -17.24 30.03
C GLY A 122 -14.71 -18.62 30.56
N GLU A 123 -15.99 -18.96 30.67
CA GLU A 123 -16.47 -20.28 31.08
C GLU A 123 -16.01 -21.37 30.10
N ALA A 124 -16.19 -21.13 28.79
CA ALA A 124 -15.79 -22.08 27.75
C ALA A 124 -14.27 -22.33 27.71
N LEU A 125 -13.46 -21.30 27.96
CA LEU A 125 -11.99 -21.36 27.89
C LEU A 125 -11.32 -21.58 29.25
N LYS A 126 -12.10 -21.67 30.33
CA LYS A 126 -11.59 -21.72 31.71
C LYS A 126 -10.64 -20.55 32.00
N LEU A 127 -11.04 -19.35 31.59
CA LEU A 127 -10.36 -18.08 31.82
C LEU A 127 -11.31 -17.16 32.58
N ASP A 128 -10.89 -16.61 33.73
CA ASP A 128 -11.75 -15.68 34.47
C ASP A 128 -11.75 -14.28 33.83
N LEU A 129 -12.45 -14.18 32.70
CA LEU A 129 -12.55 -12.95 31.91
C LEU A 129 -13.52 -11.92 32.53
N VAL A 130 -14.34 -12.31 33.51
CA VAL A 130 -15.23 -11.38 34.22
C VAL A 130 -14.42 -10.61 35.27
N ALA A 131 -13.63 -11.31 36.09
CA ALA A 131 -12.75 -10.64 37.04
C ALA A 131 -11.52 -9.99 36.37
N HIS A 132 -11.01 -10.60 35.30
CA HIS A 132 -9.79 -10.18 34.61
C HIS A 132 -10.01 -9.99 33.10
N PRO A 133 -10.79 -9.00 32.66
CA PRO A 133 -11.10 -8.77 31.25
C PRO A 133 -9.87 -8.39 30.40
N GLU A 134 -8.82 -7.86 31.00
CA GLU A 134 -7.53 -7.57 30.33
C GLU A 134 -6.85 -8.82 29.77
N LEU A 135 -7.15 -10.02 30.29
CA LEU A 135 -6.63 -11.28 29.76
C LEU A 135 -7.04 -11.49 28.29
N ALA A 136 -8.18 -10.96 27.87
CA ALA A 136 -8.65 -11.06 26.48
C ALA A 136 -7.77 -10.29 25.47
N ALA A 137 -6.96 -9.32 25.94
CA ALA A 137 -6.00 -8.60 25.11
C ALA A 137 -4.61 -9.26 25.05
N GLN A 138 -4.39 -10.38 25.75
CA GLN A 138 -3.15 -11.16 25.62
C GLN A 138 -3.18 -11.99 24.34
N PRO A 139 -2.14 -11.99 23.47
CA PRO A 139 -2.16 -12.66 22.17
C PRO A 139 -2.58 -14.14 22.19
N GLU A 140 -2.12 -14.88 23.20
CA GLU A 140 -2.41 -16.31 23.36
C GLU A 140 -3.89 -16.52 23.68
N ASN A 141 -4.44 -15.74 24.61
CA ASN A 141 -5.86 -15.80 24.95
C ASN A 141 -6.75 -15.23 23.83
N ALA A 142 -6.31 -14.17 23.15
CA ALA A 142 -6.99 -13.60 22.00
C ALA A 142 -7.15 -14.62 20.86
N SER A 143 -6.13 -15.46 20.63
CA SER A 143 -6.21 -16.57 19.68
C SER A 143 -7.27 -17.60 20.11
N ARG A 144 -7.25 -18.04 21.38
CA ARG A 144 -8.22 -18.99 21.93
C ARG A 144 -9.66 -18.46 21.86
N ILE A 145 -9.86 -17.19 22.20
CA ILE A 145 -11.15 -16.48 22.12
C ILE A 145 -11.63 -16.40 20.67
N ALA A 146 -10.77 -16.02 19.72
CA ALA A 146 -11.14 -15.95 18.30
C ALA A 146 -11.57 -17.32 17.76
N THR A 147 -10.83 -18.38 18.11
CA THR A 147 -11.16 -19.75 17.71
C THR A 147 -12.47 -20.24 18.31
N TRP A 148 -12.70 -20.01 19.61
CA TRP A 148 -13.97 -20.31 20.26
C TRP A 148 -15.13 -19.56 19.61
N TYR A 149 -14.96 -18.25 19.41
CA TYR A 149 -15.99 -17.41 18.79
C TYR A 149 -16.36 -17.93 17.40
N TRP A 150 -15.37 -18.29 16.57
CA TRP A 150 -15.60 -18.85 15.25
C TRP A 150 -16.44 -20.13 15.30
N GLN A 151 -16.07 -21.05 16.19
CA GLN A 151 -16.75 -22.35 16.32
C GLN A 151 -18.17 -22.21 16.85
N HIS A 152 -18.42 -21.21 17.73
CA HIS A 152 -19.71 -20.99 18.35
C HIS A 152 -20.66 -20.15 17.47
N ASN A 153 -20.16 -19.07 16.84
CA ASN A 153 -20.99 -18.05 16.21
C ASN A 153 -21.03 -18.12 14.68
N VAL A 154 -20.04 -18.73 14.02
CA VAL A 154 -20.04 -18.84 12.55
C VAL A 154 -20.65 -20.17 12.12
N PRO A 155 -21.80 -20.18 11.39
CA PRO A 155 -22.46 -21.40 10.94
C PRO A 155 -21.54 -22.23 10.05
N GLN A 156 -21.55 -23.56 10.19
CA GLN A 156 -20.65 -24.45 9.44
C GLN A 156 -20.73 -24.25 7.91
N ALA A 157 -21.93 -23.96 7.39
CA ALA A 157 -22.16 -23.68 5.96
C ALA A 157 -21.50 -22.37 5.49
N ALA A 158 -21.30 -21.39 6.38
CA ALA A 158 -20.68 -20.10 6.07
C ALA A 158 -19.14 -20.14 6.16
N ARG A 159 -18.57 -21.11 6.86
CA ARG A 159 -17.13 -21.14 7.21
C ARG A 159 -16.17 -21.27 6.03
N GLN A 160 -16.67 -21.63 4.84
CA GLN A 160 -15.86 -21.75 3.62
C GLN A 160 -15.97 -20.54 2.68
N ASP A 161 -16.80 -19.57 3.04
CA ASP A 161 -17.13 -18.42 2.21
C ASP A 161 -16.86 -17.12 2.99
N ALA A 162 -16.04 -16.23 2.44
CA ALA A 162 -15.63 -15.02 3.14
C ALA A 162 -16.77 -14.00 3.28
N HIS A 163 -17.73 -13.99 2.35
CA HIS A 163 -18.92 -13.15 2.42
C HIS A 163 -19.83 -13.64 3.55
N ALA A 164 -20.24 -14.91 3.51
CA ALA A 164 -21.16 -15.50 4.47
C ALA A 164 -20.59 -15.50 5.90
N ALA A 165 -19.30 -15.84 6.07
CA ALA A 165 -18.64 -15.74 7.37
C ALA A 165 -18.56 -14.29 7.85
N GLY A 166 -18.27 -13.33 6.94
CA GLY A 166 -18.28 -11.91 7.26
C GLY A 166 -19.65 -11.42 7.71
N VAL A 167 -20.75 -11.86 7.07
CA VAL A 167 -22.13 -11.54 7.49
C VAL A 167 -22.39 -12.08 8.89
N ALA A 168 -22.00 -13.32 9.18
CA ALA A 168 -22.19 -13.93 10.50
C ALA A 168 -21.42 -13.21 11.61
N ILE A 169 -20.22 -12.68 11.32
CA ILE A 169 -19.38 -11.98 12.30
C ILE A 169 -19.82 -10.52 12.47
N ASN A 170 -20.10 -9.82 11.37
CA ASN A 170 -20.33 -8.37 11.36
C ASN A 170 -21.81 -7.98 11.49
N GLY A 171 -22.73 -8.89 11.14
CA GLY A 171 -24.18 -8.69 11.17
C GLY A 171 -24.75 -7.85 10.02
N GLY A 172 -23.93 -7.46 9.03
CA GLY A 172 -24.34 -6.71 7.85
C GLY A 172 -24.13 -7.49 6.55
N ASP A 173 -24.98 -7.24 5.54
CA ASP A 173 -24.90 -7.82 4.20
C ASP A 173 -24.99 -6.71 3.11
N PRO A 174 -23.90 -6.46 2.34
CA PRO A 174 -22.60 -7.09 2.47
C PRO A 174 -21.90 -6.68 3.78
N PRO A 175 -21.02 -7.54 4.33
CA PRO A 175 -20.32 -7.21 5.56
C PRO A 175 -19.35 -6.06 5.35
N ASN A 176 -19.13 -5.27 6.41
CA ASN A 176 -18.14 -4.20 6.35
C ASN A 176 -16.76 -4.75 5.97
N GLY A 177 -16.14 -4.13 4.97
CA GLY A 177 -14.81 -4.51 4.51
C GLY A 177 -14.75 -5.82 3.70
N LEU A 178 -15.84 -6.23 3.05
CA LEU A 178 -15.91 -7.45 2.23
C LEU A 178 -14.69 -7.66 1.32
N ALA A 179 -14.29 -6.66 0.54
CA ALA A 179 -13.15 -6.78 -0.37
C ALA A 179 -11.81 -7.10 0.36
N ASP A 180 -11.60 -6.56 1.57
CA ASP A 180 -10.42 -6.88 2.38
C ASP A 180 -10.51 -8.32 2.94
N ARG A 181 -11.70 -8.75 3.37
CA ARG A 181 -11.94 -10.14 3.82
C ARG A 181 -11.67 -11.15 2.71
N GLU A 182 -12.19 -10.90 1.50
CA GLU A 182 -11.98 -11.76 0.32
C GLU A 182 -10.51 -11.79 -0.11
N SER A 183 -9.84 -10.63 -0.10
CA SER A 183 -8.41 -10.54 -0.43
C SER A 183 -7.55 -11.33 0.56
N ARG A 184 -7.81 -11.20 1.86
CA ARG A 184 -7.13 -11.99 2.90
C ARG A 184 -7.42 -13.47 2.77
N PHE A 185 -8.65 -13.83 2.43
CA PHE A 185 -9.04 -15.22 2.24
C PHE A 185 -8.29 -15.85 1.07
N ALA A 186 -8.27 -15.19 -0.08
CA ALA A 186 -7.50 -15.62 -1.25
C ALA A 186 -6.01 -15.74 -0.95
N ARG A 187 -5.43 -14.82 -0.15
CA ARG A 187 -4.04 -14.96 0.32
C ARG A 187 -3.86 -16.24 1.12
N TRP A 188 -4.66 -16.46 2.16
CA TRP A 188 -4.49 -17.64 3.02
C TRP A 188 -4.75 -18.96 2.30
N GLN A 189 -5.63 -19.00 1.31
CA GLN A 189 -5.81 -20.18 0.45
C GLN A 189 -4.53 -20.54 -0.32
N ARG A 190 -3.73 -19.54 -0.74
CA ARG A 190 -2.42 -19.79 -1.37
C ARG A 190 -1.34 -20.14 -0.35
N ASP A 191 -1.36 -19.49 0.81
CA ASP A 191 -0.30 -19.61 1.82
C ASP A 191 -0.39 -20.93 2.61
N LEU A 192 -1.59 -21.51 2.77
CA LEU A 192 -1.81 -22.82 3.40
C LEU A 192 -1.54 -23.97 2.43
N THR A 193 -0.27 -24.11 2.03
CA THR A 193 0.18 -25.21 1.17
C THR A 193 0.10 -26.56 1.90
N PRO A 194 0.11 -27.70 1.17
CA PRO A 194 0.17 -29.03 1.79
C PRO A 194 1.31 -29.17 2.82
N ASP A 195 2.48 -28.59 2.55
CA ASP A 195 3.62 -28.62 3.46
C ASP A 195 3.36 -27.84 4.76
N VAL A 196 2.70 -26.69 4.67
CA VAL A 196 2.32 -25.89 5.84
C VAL A 196 1.28 -26.64 6.67
N MET A 197 0.29 -27.25 6.02
CA MET A 197 -0.72 -28.06 6.68
C MET A 197 -0.11 -29.30 7.36
N HIS A 198 0.86 -29.96 6.73
CA HIS A 198 1.61 -31.07 7.32
C HIS A 198 2.42 -30.63 8.54
N LYS A 199 3.08 -29.47 8.47
CA LYS A 199 3.82 -28.90 9.62
C LYS A 199 2.90 -28.53 10.77
N LEU A 200 1.69 -28.02 10.50
CA LEU A 200 0.68 -27.76 11.52
C LEU A 200 0.23 -29.05 12.20
N GLU A 201 -0.06 -30.10 11.42
CA GLU A 201 -0.48 -31.41 11.92
C GLU A 201 0.53 -32.00 12.92
N HIS A 202 1.82 -31.82 12.65
CA HIS A 202 2.90 -32.34 13.48
C HIS A 202 3.41 -31.35 14.54
N GLY A 203 2.78 -30.17 14.69
CA GLY A 203 3.24 -29.13 15.63
C GLY A 203 4.63 -28.55 15.30
N GLN A 204 5.09 -28.74 14.07
CA GLN A 204 6.41 -28.32 13.57
C GLN A 204 6.41 -26.93 12.94
N LEU A 205 5.24 -26.29 12.86
CA LEU A 205 5.15 -24.91 12.39
C LEU A 205 5.91 -24.00 13.39
N GLY A 206 6.95 -23.29 12.93
CA GLY A 206 7.79 -22.46 13.80
C GLY A 206 8.90 -23.22 14.57
N GLN A 207 9.00 -24.55 14.44
CA GLN A 207 10.15 -25.29 14.97
C GLN A 207 11.25 -25.38 13.92
N THR A 208 12.44 -24.86 14.24
CA THR A 208 13.67 -25.31 13.58
C THR A 208 13.97 -26.72 14.07
N VAL A 209 14.05 -27.68 13.15
CA VAL A 209 14.39 -29.07 13.50
C VAL A 209 15.77 -29.07 14.17
N ALA A 210 15.83 -29.41 15.46
CA ALA A 210 17.08 -29.68 16.15
C ALA A 210 17.68 -30.99 15.61
N PRO A 211 19.01 -31.07 15.41
CA PRO A 211 19.64 -32.24 14.81
C PRO A 211 19.60 -33.42 15.79
N ALA A 212 19.02 -34.54 15.35
CA ALA A 212 19.04 -35.78 16.12
C ALA A 212 20.48 -36.29 16.26
N GLN A 213 20.90 -36.46 17.51
CA GLN A 213 22.16 -37.07 17.91
C GLN A 213 22.13 -38.57 17.65
N HIS A 214 22.91 -39.06 16.69
CA HIS A 214 23.37 -40.44 16.70
C HIS A 214 24.88 -40.50 16.41
N SER A 215 25.53 -41.25 17.29
CA SER A 215 26.96 -41.41 17.49
C SER A 215 27.71 -41.87 16.24
N ALA A 216 28.89 -41.28 16.03
CA ALA A 216 29.86 -41.65 15.01
C ALA A 216 30.43 -43.08 15.27
N PRO A 217 31.06 -43.75 14.28
CA PRO A 217 32.26 -43.21 13.66
C PRO A 217 32.35 -43.35 12.13
N THR A 218 32.93 -42.32 11.53
CA THR A 218 34.09 -42.32 10.62
C THR A 218 33.85 -41.48 9.38
N GLN A 219 34.79 -40.57 9.14
CA GLN A 219 35.00 -39.67 8.00
C GLN A 219 34.42 -38.26 8.15
N ALA A 220 35.31 -37.34 8.54
CA ALA A 220 35.20 -35.92 8.21
C ALA A 220 35.85 -35.66 6.84
N PRO A 221 35.64 -34.50 6.18
CA PRO A 221 34.74 -33.39 6.54
C PRO A 221 33.84 -32.95 5.37
N HIS A 222 32.69 -32.33 5.62
CA HIS A 222 32.19 -31.24 4.76
C HIS A 222 31.37 -30.23 5.57
N ALA A 223 31.95 -29.04 5.73
CA ALA A 223 31.27 -27.82 6.12
C ALA A 223 30.42 -27.31 4.95
N GLY A 224 29.18 -26.88 5.22
CA GLY A 224 28.39 -26.10 4.25
C GLY A 224 26.92 -26.47 4.22
N SER A 225 26.08 -25.81 5.03
CA SER A 225 24.64 -25.74 4.74
C SER A 225 23.88 -24.58 5.41
N ASN A 226 24.40 -23.92 6.46
CA ASN A 226 23.70 -22.79 7.12
C ASN A 226 24.13 -21.38 6.67
N ALA A 227 25.19 -21.23 5.86
CA ALA A 227 25.70 -19.92 5.43
C ALA A 227 24.83 -19.22 4.37
N HIS A 228 23.85 -19.94 3.81
CA HIS A 228 23.03 -19.54 2.66
C HIS A 228 21.55 -19.43 3.06
N SER A 229 21.24 -18.78 4.18
CA SER A 229 19.85 -18.43 4.52
C SER A 229 19.72 -16.92 4.62
N PHE A 230 18.52 -16.40 4.36
CA PHE A 230 18.25 -15.00 4.54
C PHE A 230 18.41 -14.57 6.00
N GLN A 231 18.09 -15.46 6.95
CA GLN A 231 18.36 -15.24 8.38
C GLN A 231 19.85 -15.02 8.64
N ALA A 232 20.72 -15.89 8.11
CA ALA A 232 22.17 -15.73 8.25
C ALA A 232 22.68 -14.45 7.57
N THR A 233 22.07 -14.03 6.46
CA THR A 233 22.39 -12.76 5.81
C THR A 233 21.93 -11.55 6.64
N MET A 234 20.75 -11.59 7.26
CA MET A 234 20.31 -10.54 8.18
C MET A 234 21.23 -10.44 9.38
N GLU A 235 21.62 -11.57 9.99
CA GLU A 235 22.58 -11.59 11.10
C GLU A 235 23.99 -11.15 10.67
N ARG A 236 24.38 -11.35 9.41
CA ARG A 236 25.61 -10.75 8.87
C ARG A 236 25.50 -9.23 8.77
N MET A 237 24.39 -8.73 8.22
CA MET A 237 24.17 -7.28 8.01
C MET A 237 23.96 -6.54 9.34
N LEU A 238 23.23 -7.16 10.27
CA LEU A 238 22.90 -6.67 11.60
C LEU A 238 23.17 -7.78 12.64
N PRO A 239 24.42 -7.93 13.14
CA PRO A 239 24.78 -8.97 14.10
C PRO A 239 23.97 -8.91 15.39
N PRO A 240 23.54 -10.06 15.95
CA PRO A 240 22.78 -10.09 17.19
C PRO A 240 23.44 -9.27 18.31
N GLN A 241 22.65 -8.47 19.01
CA GLN A 241 23.14 -7.60 20.10
C GLN A 241 22.52 -8.03 21.44
N ASN A 242 23.38 -8.41 22.39
CA ASN A 242 23.01 -8.93 23.72
C ASN A 242 21.88 -9.99 23.67
N GLY A 243 21.99 -10.94 22.75
CA GLY A 243 21.01 -12.02 22.60
C GLY A 243 19.76 -11.65 21.79
N THR A 244 19.63 -10.41 21.29
CA THR A 244 18.56 -10.03 20.36
C THR A 244 19.05 -10.12 18.91
N ALA A 245 18.47 -11.03 18.13
CA ALA A 245 18.73 -11.15 16.69
C ALA A 245 17.83 -10.21 15.87
N PRO A 246 18.24 -9.80 14.65
CA PRO A 246 17.35 -9.07 13.75
C PRO A 246 16.20 -9.97 13.26
N HIS A 247 15.05 -9.38 13.00
CA HIS A 247 13.84 -10.02 12.45
C HIS A 247 13.24 -9.13 11.35
N ILE A 248 12.51 -9.77 10.44
CA ILE A 248 11.82 -9.09 9.35
C ILE A 248 10.65 -8.27 9.90
N THR A 249 10.58 -7.01 9.51
CA THR A 249 9.48 -6.08 9.81
C THR A 249 8.66 -5.73 8.57
N GLY A 250 9.11 -6.16 7.39
CA GLY A 250 8.43 -5.95 6.13
C GLY A 250 8.94 -6.90 5.07
N HIS A 251 8.05 -7.68 4.44
CA HIS A 251 8.47 -8.68 3.47
C HIS A 251 8.62 -8.08 2.07
N TYR A 252 9.45 -8.71 1.25
CA TYR A 252 9.45 -8.45 -0.19
C TYR A 252 8.10 -8.83 -0.80
N GLY A 253 7.55 -7.95 -1.63
CA GLY A 253 6.24 -8.14 -2.26
C GLY A 253 5.05 -7.90 -1.33
N GLU A 254 5.28 -7.45 -0.09
CA GLU A 254 4.19 -7.13 0.85
C GLU A 254 3.38 -5.94 0.32
N HIS A 255 2.07 -6.11 0.17
CA HIS A 255 1.20 -5.07 -0.35
C HIS A 255 0.91 -4.00 0.70
N ARG A 256 1.42 -2.77 0.51
CA ARG A 256 1.23 -1.64 1.43
C ARG A 256 0.42 -0.54 0.77
N SER A 257 -0.89 -0.50 1.04
CA SER A 257 -1.91 0.54 0.72
C SER A 257 -1.96 1.18 -0.70
N ALA A 258 -0.96 0.97 -1.55
CA ALA A 258 -0.79 1.56 -2.87
C ALA A 258 0.23 0.81 -3.75
N ARG A 259 1.21 0.07 -3.20
CA ARG A 259 2.20 -0.73 -3.97
C ARG A 259 2.74 -1.92 -3.18
N ASP A 260 3.30 -2.88 -3.92
CA ASP A 260 4.08 -3.98 -3.36
C ASP A 260 5.46 -3.49 -2.90
N HIS A 261 5.88 -3.97 -1.75
CA HIS A 261 7.12 -3.59 -1.10
C HIS A 261 8.34 -4.15 -1.85
N GLY A 262 9.22 -3.28 -2.34
CA GLY A 262 10.30 -3.66 -3.27
C GLY A 262 11.54 -4.32 -2.65
N GLY A 263 11.55 -4.50 -1.33
CA GLY A 263 12.68 -5.05 -0.58
C GLY A 263 12.20 -5.77 0.66
N THR A 264 13.12 -6.19 1.53
CA THR A 264 12.81 -6.73 2.85
C THR A 264 13.31 -5.74 3.91
N ASP A 265 12.41 -5.34 4.80
CA ASP A 265 12.70 -4.49 5.96
C ASP A 265 13.02 -5.37 7.16
N PHE A 266 14.06 -5.05 7.93
CA PHE A 266 14.36 -5.76 9.19
C PHE A 266 15.06 -4.88 10.23
N ASN A 267 14.89 -5.24 11.52
CA ASN A 267 15.53 -4.61 12.68
C ASN A 267 15.53 -5.57 13.91
N TYR A 268 15.95 -5.14 15.11
CA TYR A 268 16.07 -6.05 16.28
C TYR A 268 14.75 -6.33 17.03
N GLN A 269 13.93 -5.32 17.38
CA GLN A 269 12.57 -5.46 17.95
C GLN A 269 11.85 -4.09 18.00
N GLY A 270 10.55 -4.01 17.69
CA GLY A 270 9.66 -2.92 18.14
C GLY A 270 9.66 -1.58 17.38
N GLY A 271 10.18 -1.50 16.16
CA GLY A 271 10.18 -0.23 15.42
C GLY A 271 11.03 0.87 16.08
N GLN A 272 10.43 2.03 16.40
CA GLN A 272 11.09 3.28 16.82
C GLN A 272 11.55 3.35 18.29
N ALA A 273 11.61 2.24 19.02
CA ALA A 273 12.06 2.19 20.42
C ALA A 273 13.27 1.25 20.60
N GLY A 274 14.02 1.40 21.70
CA GLY A 274 15.11 0.48 22.06
C GLY A 274 16.39 0.64 21.24
N ARG A 275 17.14 -0.46 21.04
CA ARG A 275 18.50 -0.50 20.45
C ARG A 275 18.59 0.14 19.06
N ASN A 276 17.48 0.17 18.33
CA ASN A 276 17.43 0.79 17.01
C ASN A 276 17.87 2.26 17.05
N LEU A 277 17.49 3.00 18.12
CA LEU A 277 17.87 4.40 18.32
C LEU A 277 19.38 4.64 18.56
N GLN A 278 20.16 3.58 18.74
CA GLN A 278 21.62 3.66 18.90
C GLN A 278 22.38 3.56 17.57
N HIS A 279 21.66 3.56 16.43
CA HIS A 279 22.25 3.49 15.09
C HIS A 279 23.28 2.35 14.93
N PRO A 280 22.89 1.09 15.21
CA PRO A 280 23.80 -0.06 15.12
C PRO A 280 24.46 -0.14 13.73
N THR A 281 25.71 -0.62 13.70
CA THR A 281 26.47 -0.71 12.44
C THR A 281 25.82 -1.74 11.51
N VAL A 282 25.66 -1.34 10.25
CA VAL A 282 25.18 -2.19 9.15
C VAL A 282 26.37 -2.66 8.33
N HIS A 283 26.38 -3.94 7.99
CA HIS A 283 27.46 -4.59 7.25
C HIS A 283 27.01 -5.08 5.88
N SER A 284 27.97 -5.31 4.99
CA SER A 284 27.73 -5.77 3.62
C SER A 284 27.20 -7.21 3.61
N PRO A 285 26.12 -7.52 2.88
CA PRO A 285 25.66 -8.90 2.71
C PRO A 285 26.60 -9.75 1.85
N VAL A 286 27.34 -9.12 0.93
CA VAL A 286 28.17 -9.76 -0.11
C VAL A 286 29.55 -9.13 -0.24
N ALA A 287 30.49 -9.86 -0.84
CA ALA A 287 31.66 -9.25 -1.43
C ALA A 287 31.29 -8.60 -2.77
N GLY A 288 31.90 -7.47 -3.12
CA GLY A 288 31.58 -6.77 -4.36
C GLY A 288 32.13 -5.36 -4.43
N THR A 289 31.72 -4.62 -5.45
CA THR A 289 32.12 -3.21 -5.64
C THR A 289 30.95 -2.30 -5.34
N VAL A 290 31.19 -1.26 -4.54
CA VAL A 290 30.22 -0.20 -4.27
C VAL A 290 29.98 0.60 -5.55
N THR A 291 28.75 0.57 -6.06
CA THR A 291 28.36 1.31 -7.26
C THR A 291 27.57 2.58 -6.96
N PHE A 292 27.13 2.76 -5.70
CA PHE A 292 26.49 3.98 -5.23
C PHE A 292 26.62 4.08 -3.71
N ALA A 293 26.88 5.28 -3.18
CA ALA A 293 26.92 5.55 -1.74
C ALA A 293 26.44 6.97 -1.43
N GLY A 294 25.27 7.12 -0.79
CA GLY A 294 24.72 8.40 -0.35
C GLY A 294 23.26 8.64 -0.77
N GLY A 295 22.94 9.86 -1.20
CA GLY A 295 21.58 10.24 -1.61
C GLY A 295 20.60 10.46 -0.44
N SER A 296 19.38 10.87 -0.79
CA SER A 296 18.36 11.28 0.18
C SER A 296 17.78 10.14 1.02
N TYR A 297 18.08 8.89 0.66
CA TYR A 297 17.73 7.69 1.43
C TYR A 297 18.91 7.09 2.21
N GLY A 298 20.13 7.64 2.12
CA GLY A 298 21.32 7.02 2.71
C GLY A 298 21.58 5.63 2.13
N THR A 299 21.63 5.52 0.81
CA THR A 299 21.70 4.26 0.08
C THR A 299 23.14 3.80 -0.14
N VAL A 300 23.40 2.51 0.02
CA VAL A 300 24.61 1.83 -0.48
C VAL A 300 24.19 0.76 -1.49
N LYS A 301 24.76 0.79 -2.70
CA LYS A 301 24.57 -0.25 -3.71
C LYS A 301 25.87 -1.00 -3.93
N ILE A 302 25.81 -2.33 -3.91
CA ILE A 302 26.96 -3.22 -4.07
C ILE A 302 26.67 -4.17 -5.21
N ARG A 303 27.56 -4.20 -6.20
CA ARG A 303 27.50 -5.15 -7.30
C ARG A 303 28.35 -6.37 -6.96
N ASP A 304 27.73 -7.54 -6.93
CA ASP A 304 28.44 -8.81 -6.70
C ASP A 304 29.13 -9.31 -7.98
N ALA A 305 29.85 -10.44 -7.88
CA ALA A 305 30.57 -11.03 -9.00
C ALA A 305 29.65 -11.55 -10.12
N GLN A 306 28.41 -11.89 -9.78
CA GLN A 306 27.37 -12.36 -10.70
C GLN A 306 26.63 -11.20 -11.38
N GLY A 307 26.91 -9.96 -10.99
CA GLY A 307 26.30 -8.75 -11.55
C GLY A 307 25.02 -8.32 -10.86
N ASN A 308 24.59 -9.01 -9.79
CA ASN A 308 23.43 -8.62 -9.00
C ASN A 308 23.72 -7.33 -8.22
N SER A 309 22.71 -6.48 -8.07
CA SER A 309 22.78 -5.23 -7.31
C SER A 309 22.10 -5.40 -5.95
N HIS A 310 22.89 -5.38 -4.88
CA HIS A 310 22.45 -5.41 -3.50
C HIS A 310 22.32 -3.96 -3.01
N GLU A 311 21.10 -3.50 -2.73
CA GLU A 311 20.86 -2.11 -2.37
C GLU A 311 20.28 -1.99 -0.96
N ILE A 312 21.01 -1.27 -0.10
CA ILE A 312 20.72 -1.08 1.32
C ILE A 312 20.34 0.38 1.53
N LEU A 313 19.14 0.63 2.05
CA LEU A 313 18.54 1.96 2.18
C LEU A 313 18.27 2.31 3.65
N HIS A 314 17.92 3.58 3.87
CA HIS A 314 17.59 4.22 5.15
C HIS A 314 18.75 4.34 6.14
N LEU A 315 20.01 4.24 5.68
CA LEU A 315 21.16 4.39 6.56
C LEU A 315 21.25 5.81 7.13
N ASP A 316 21.53 5.89 8.42
CA ASP A 316 21.83 7.15 9.13
C ASP A 316 23.24 7.66 8.78
N GLY A 317 24.23 6.77 8.72
CA GLY A 317 25.58 7.07 8.27
C GLY A 317 26.02 6.12 7.16
N VAL A 318 26.76 6.62 6.18
CA VAL A 318 27.40 5.82 5.13
C VAL A 318 28.91 5.87 5.34
N LYS A 319 29.56 4.69 5.41
CA LYS A 319 31.00 4.55 5.72
C LYS A 319 31.84 4.16 4.50
N VAL A 320 31.21 3.97 3.35
CA VAL A 320 31.84 3.52 2.11
C VAL A 320 31.67 4.55 1.00
N LYS A 321 32.45 4.41 -0.07
CA LYS A 321 32.40 5.29 -1.25
C LYS A 321 32.30 4.49 -2.53
N GLU A 322 31.78 5.12 -3.58
CA GLU A 322 31.73 4.52 -4.92
C GLU A 322 33.12 4.06 -5.40
N GLY A 323 33.16 2.89 -6.04
CA GLY A 323 34.38 2.22 -6.48
C GLY A 323 35.10 1.41 -5.40
N GLN A 324 34.70 1.50 -4.12
CA GLN A 324 35.28 0.69 -3.06
C GLN A 324 34.94 -0.79 -3.23
N THR A 325 35.94 -1.66 -3.10
CA THR A 325 35.72 -3.12 -3.04
C THR A 325 35.52 -3.53 -1.59
N LEU A 326 34.53 -4.40 -1.35
CA LEU A 326 34.11 -4.87 -0.04
C LEU A 326 34.17 -6.39 0.01
N SER A 327 34.43 -6.92 1.21
CA SER A 327 34.14 -8.30 1.60
C SER A 327 32.75 -8.40 2.23
N ALA A 328 32.17 -9.60 2.23
CA ALA A 328 30.94 -9.86 2.98
C ALA A 328 31.22 -9.66 4.49
N GLY A 329 30.37 -8.90 5.18
CA GLY A 329 30.55 -8.53 6.58
C GLY A 329 31.33 -7.24 6.82
N ASP A 330 31.84 -6.55 5.78
CA ASP A 330 32.48 -5.24 5.97
C ASP A 330 31.44 -4.18 6.40
N ALA A 331 31.83 -3.28 7.30
CA ALA A 331 30.96 -2.20 7.75
C ALA A 331 30.67 -1.20 6.62
N ILE A 332 29.38 -0.98 6.30
CA ILE A 332 28.95 -0.09 5.22
C ILE A 332 28.27 1.20 5.72
N GLY A 333 27.76 1.19 6.95
CA GLY A 333 27.03 2.32 7.49
C GLY A 333 26.45 2.07 8.87
N THR A 334 25.46 2.87 9.26
CA THR A 334 24.69 2.71 10.50
C THR A 334 23.19 2.74 10.18
N MET A 335 22.43 1.93 10.90
CA MET A 335 20.98 1.81 10.71
C MET A 335 20.29 3.14 11.06
N GLY A 336 19.27 3.51 10.29
CA GLY A 336 18.55 4.77 10.47
C GLY A 336 17.13 4.71 9.93
N GLY A 337 16.54 5.89 9.73
CA GLY A 337 15.21 6.08 9.15
C GLY A 337 15.22 7.12 8.04
N ARG A 338 16.36 7.32 7.36
CA ARG A 338 16.56 8.43 6.42
C ARG A 338 15.68 8.30 5.19
N GLY A 339 14.98 9.37 4.84
CA GLY A 339 14.18 9.49 3.63
C GLY A 339 14.30 10.87 2.98
N PRO A 340 13.62 11.07 1.84
CA PRO A 340 13.70 12.31 1.05
C PRO A 340 13.34 13.58 1.84
N ASN A 341 12.54 13.43 2.89
CA ASN A 341 12.05 14.52 3.73
C ASN A 341 12.84 14.66 5.05
N GLY A 342 13.91 13.87 5.27
CA GLY A 342 14.79 14.04 6.44
C GLY A 342 15.40 12.75 6.98
N ALA A 343 16.34 12.90 7.93
CA ALA A 343 17.11 11.79 8.51
C ALA A 343 16.29 10.79 9.35
N SER A 344 15.09 11.18 9.78
CA SER A 344 14.21 10.35 10.63
C SER A 344 12.80 10.20 10.06
N GLN A 345 12.65 10.31 8.73
CA GLN A 345 11.35 10.21 8.06
C GLN A 345 10.65 8.86 8.31
N TYR A 346 11.42 7.78 8.40
CA TYR A 346 10.90 6.42 8.56
C TYR A 346 11.24 5.84 9.94
N ALA A 347 10.53 4.77 10.31
CA ALA A 347 10.94 3.89 11.40
C ALA A 347 12.43 3.52 11.25
N GLN A 348 13.19 3.33 12.35
CA GLN A 348 14.57 2.90 12.19
C GLN A 348 14.62 1.43 11.77
N HIS A 349 15.12 1.15 10.57
CA HIS A 349 15.23 -0.19 9.99
C HIS A 349 16.27 -0.23 8.87
N VAL A 350 16.66 -1.44 8.47
CA VAL A 350 17.36 -1.65 7.21
C VAL A 350 16.33 -2.05 6.17
N HIS A 351 16.26 -1.31 5.06
CA HIS A 351 15.54 -1.75 3.87
C HIS A 351 16.55 -2.34 2.87
N TYR A 352 16.42 -3.63 2.59
CA TYR A 352 17.31 -4.35 1.68
C TYR A 352 16.54 -4.79 0.44
N GLN A 353 16.91 -4.25 -0.72
CA GLN A 353 16.38 -4.67 -2.02
C GLN A 353 17.47 -5.30 -2.89
N LEU A 354 17.07 -6.25 -3.72
CA LEU A 354 17.97 -6.99 -4.60
C LEU A 354 17.48 -6.89 -6.04
N ARG A 355 18.40 -6.65 -6.97
CA ARG A 355 18.15 -6.79 -8.40
C ARG A 355 19.11 -7.82 -8.98
N ASP A 356 18.61 -8.68 -9.85
CA ASP A 356 19.47 -9.61 -10.58
C ASP A 356 20.39 -8.88 -11.56
N ALA A 357 21.29 -9.60 -12.22
CA ALA A 357 22.19 -9.05 -13.24
C ALA A 357 21.48 -8.32 -14.41
N ASN A 358 20.20 -8.64 -14.64
CA ASN A 358 19.36 -8.01 -15.66
C ASN A 358 18.61 -6.78 -15.14
N GLY A 359 18.77 -6.43 -13.86
CA GLY A 359 18.11 -5.32 -13.18
C GLY A 359 16.69 -5.65 -12.71
N LYS A 360 16.22 -6.89 -12.87
CA LYS A 360 14.91 -7.33 -12.39
C LYS A 360 14.94 -7.39 -10.87
N LEU A 361 13.93 -6.80 -10.25
CA LEU A 361 13.76 -6.86 -8.81
C LEU A 361 13.47 -8.30 -8.38
N THR A 362 14.23 -8.78 -7.38
CA THR A 362 14.18 -10.16 -6.92
C THR A 362 14.04 -10.18 -5.41
N SER A 363 13.26 -11.11 -4.87
CA SER A 363 13.12 -11.29 -3.43
C SER A 363 14.47 -11.61 -2.79
N PRO A 364 14.98 -10.77 -1.85
CA PRO A 364 16.17 -11.10 -1.09
C PRO A 364 15.97 -12.38 -0.27
N GLU A 365 14.79 -12.54 0.34
CA GLU A 365 14.43 -13.72 1.12
C GLU A 365 14.57 -15.00 0.30
N THR A 366 13.97 -15.04 -0.89
CA THR A 366 14.04 -16.20 -1.78
C THR A 366 15.46 -16.42 -2.32
N PHE A 367 16.13 -15.35 -2.75
CA PHE A 367 17.48 -15.41 -3.31
C PHE A 367 18.46 -16.05 -2.33
N TRP A 368 18.42 -15.62 -1.07
CA TRP A 368 19.33 -16.14 -0.07
C TRP A 368 18.93 -17.54 0.39
N ASN A 369 17.64 -17.83 0.59
CA ASN A 369 17.17 -19.14 1.09
C ASN A 369 17.29 -20.30 0.08
N GLN A 370 17.34 -20.02 -1.23
CA GLN A 370 17.44 -21.07 -2.26
C GLN A 370 18.88 -21.43 -2.63
N GLY A 371 19.87 -20.80 -1.99
CA GLY A 371 21.29 -20.99 -2.28
C GLY A 371 21.71 -20.34 -3.60
N HIS A 372 22.96 -19.88 -3.69
CA HIS A 372 23.55 -19.33 -4.91
C HIS A 372 23.56 -20.38 -6.04
N GLN A 373 22.49 -20.45 -6.84
CA GLN A 373 22.62 -21.04 -8.16
C GLN A 373 23.43 -20.06 -9.00
N HIS A 374 24.72 -20.38 -9.13
CA HIS A 374 25.81 -19.80 -9.93
C HIS A 374 27.05 -19.44 -9.10
N GLU A 375 27.61 -20.46 -8.44
CA GLU A 375 29.06 -20.60 -8.32
C GLU A 375 29.55 -21.71 -9.24
N ALA A 376 30.19 -21.31 -10.34
CA ALA A 376 31.32 -22.03 -10.93
C ALA A 376 31.90 -21.16 -12.05
N GLY A 377 33.12 -20.68 -11.84
CA GLY A 377 33.94 -20.23 -12.96
C GLY A 377 34.24 -21.40 -13.89
N ALA A 378 33.94 -21.23 -15.18
CA ALA A 378 34.62 -21.89 -16.27
C ALA A 378 34.41 -21.07 -17.54
N ARG A 379 35.51 -20.57 -18.12
CA ARG A 379 35.56 -19.95 -19.44
C ARG A 379 35.11 -20.99 -20.48
N HIS A 380 34.22 -20.61 -21.39
CA HIS A 380 34.37 -20.95 -22.80
C HIS A 380 33.61 -19.95 -23.69
N THR A 381 34.38 -19.35 -24.59
CA THR A 381 33.96 -18.52 -25.71
C THR A 381 33.10 -19.30 -26.69
N GLN A 382 31.95 -18.73 -27.09
CA GLN A 382 31.62 -18.58 -28.52
C GLN A 382 30.52 -17.53 -28.71
N ALA A 383 30.81 -16.61 -29.61
CA ALA A 383 29.89 -15.58 -30.06
C ALA A 383 28.84 -16.16 -31.01
N ALA A 384 27.59 -15.73 -30.87
CA ALA A 384 26.64 -15.60 -31.98
C ALA A 384 25.65 -14.48 -31.64
N ALA A 385 25.72 -13.41 -32.41
CA ALA A 385 24.81 -12.28 -32.36
C ALA A 385 23.44 -12.63 -32.95
N ALA A 386 22.37 -12.19 -32.31
CA ALA A 386 21.21 -11.56 -32.96
C ALA A 386 20.20 -11.02 -31.92
N SER A 387 19.87 -9.73 -32.07
CA SER A 387 18.66 -9.03 -31.60
C SER A 387 18.52 -8.74 -30.11
N GLY A 388 18.98 -7.53 -29.75
CA GLY A 388 18.80 -6.93 -28.43
C GLY A 388 17.42 -6.31 -28.20
N THR A 389 17.09 -6.16 -26.93
CA THR A 389 16.31 -5.04 -26.34
C THR A 389 16.42 -5.13 -24.80
N GLY A 390 17.61 -4.88 -24.24
CA GLY A 390 17.77 -4.68 -22.79
C GLY A 390 17.07 -3.39 -22.35
N ALA A 391 16.51 -3.33 -21.14
CA ALA A 391 15.80 -2.14 -20.62
C ALA A 391 16.72 -0.89 -20.57
N LEU A 392 16.19 0.30 -20.93
CA LEU A 392 16.95 1.56 -20.87
C LEU A 392 16.86 2.20 -19.48
N ARG A 393 17.94 2.77 -18.97
CA ARG A 393 18.01 3.32 -17.61
C ARG A 393 19.04 4.43 -17.49
N HIS A 394 18.99 5.14 -16.36
CA HIS A 394 19.93 6.21 -16.04
C HIS A 394 21.40 5.80 -16.18
N GLY A 395 22.18 6.61 -16.90
CA GLY A 395 23.57 6.34 -17.26
C GLY A 395 23.75 5.69 -18.64
N ASP A 396 22.69 5.14 -19.25
CA ASP A 396 22.78 4.57 -20.59
C ASP A 396 23.01 5.67 -21.64
N ASN A 397 23.84 5.38 -22.63
CA ASN A 397 24.08 6.25 -23.78
C ASN A 397 23.97 5.41 -25.05
N SER A 398 22.89 5.59 -25.81
CA SER A 398 22.63 4.82 -27.03
C SER A 398 21.59 5.49 -27.93
N GLN A 399 21.51 5.03 -29.18
CA GLN A 399 20.47 5.48 -30.12
C GLN A 399 19.05 5.14 -29.64
N ASP A 400 18.88 4.07 -28.86
CA ASP A 400 17.57 3.70 -28.30
C ASP A 400 17.12 4.65 -27.19
N VAL A 401 18.06 5.24 -26.45
CA VAL A 401 17.77 6.35 -25.52
C VAL A 401 17.34 7.61 -26.29
N GLY A 402 17.98 7.91 -27.43
CA GLY A 402 17.58 9.02 -28.29
C GLY A 402 16.14 8.86 -28.81
N LYS A 403 15.77 7.65 -29.25
CA LYS A 403 14.39 7.31 -29.66
C LYS A 403 13.40 7.43 -28.51
N LEU A 404 13.78 6.94 -27.32
CA LEU A 404 12.96 7.11 -26.12
C LEU A 404 12.69 8.59 -25.82
N GLN A 405 13.72 9.44 -25.84
CA GLN A 405 13.59 10.88 -25.59
C GLN A 405 12.65 11.54 -26.63
N GLN A 406 12.75 11.13 -27.89
CA GLN A 406 11.84 11.54 -28.96
C GLN A 406 10.39 11.11 -28.70
N ASP A 407 10.17 9.85 -28.31
CA ASP A 407 8.85 9.33 -27.98
C ASP A 407 8.24 10.05 -26.78
N LEU A 408 9.01 10.27 -25.71
CA LEU A 408 8.54 11.03 -24.54
C LEU A 408 8.20 12.48 -24.89
N ASN A 409 9.04 13.16 -25.68
CA ASN A 409 8.77 14.52 -26.14
C ASN A 409 7.51 14.59 -27.02
N ARG A 410 7.34 13.62 -27.94
CA ARG A 410 6.17 13.46 -28.82
C ARG A 410 4.89 13.25 -28.02
N LEU A 411 4.97 12.51 -26.92
CA LEU A 411 3.86 12.24 -26.01
C LEU A 411 3.57 13.38 -25.03
N GLY A 412 4.26 14.52 -25.16
CA GLY A 412 4.04 15.68 -24.31
C GLY A 412 4.69 15.58 -22.93
N VAL A 413 5.46 14.53 -22.65
CA VAL A 413 6.17 14.36 -21.39
C VAL A 413 7.32 15.36 -21.31
N ARG A 414 7.53 15.94 -20.13
CA ARG A 414 8.53 16.98 -19.83
C ARG A 414 9.36 16.58 -18.62
N ASP A 415 10.48 17.26 -18.42
CA ASP A 415 11.25 17.10 -17.18
C ASP A 415 10.55 17.72 -15.97
N ALA A 416 11.14 17.58 -14.78
CA ALA A 416 10.58 18.06 -13.53
C ALA A 416 10.42 19.60 -13.46
N GLN A 417 11.08 20.34 -14.36
CA GLN A 417 11.02 21.80 -14.48
C GLN A 417 10.09 22.25 -15.61
N GLY A 418 9.45 21.32 -16.31
CA GLY A 418 8.51 21.60 -17.40
C GLY A 418 9.17 21.82 -18.76
N ASN A 419 10.49 21.60 -18.89
CA ASN A 419 11.20 21.78 -20.15
C ASN A 419 11.13 20.52 -21.02
N ARG A 420 11.33 20.72 -22.33
CA ARG A 420 11.46 19.64 -23.30
C ARG A 420 12.79 18.90 -23.10
N LEU A 421 12.79 17.57 -23.21
CA LEU A 421 14.02 16.78 -23.10
C LEU A 421 14.95 17.06 -24.28
N ALA A 422 16.26 17.14 -24.00
CA ALA A 422 17.28 17.09 -25.03
C ALA A 422 17.31 15.68 -25.65
N GLU A 423 17.18 15.59 -26.97
CA GLU A 423 17.21 14.32 -27.73
C GLU A 423 18.67 13.95 -28.05
N ASP A 424 19.50 13.88 -27.01
CA ASP A 424 20.97 13.76 -27.10
C ASP A 424 21.48 12.32 -26.97
N GLY A 425 20.56 11.35 -26.79
CA GLY A 425 20.88 9.93 -26.65
C GLY A 425 21.45 9.54 -25.29
N ARG A 426 21.44 10.45 -24.31
CA ARG A 426 21.98 10.22 -22.96
C ARG A 426 20.86 10.14 -21.91
N PHE A 427 20.80 9.03 -21.20
CA PHE A 427 19.80 8.81 -20.17
C PHE A 427 20.27 9.45 -18.86
N GLY A 428 20.29 10.78 -18.80
CA GLY A 428 20.61 11.55 -17.59
C GLY A 428 19.40 11.77 -16.69
N ASP A 429 19.58 12.53 -15.61
CA ASP A 429 18.55 12.80 -14.60
C ASP A 429 17.23 13.29 -15.22
N ASN A 430 17.28 14.25 -16.14
CA ASN A 430 16.08 14.78 -16.81
C ASN A 430 15.30 13.70 -17.58
N THR A 431 16.00 12.76 -18.22
CA THR A 431 15.37 11.65 -18.95
C THR A 431 14.75 10.64 -17.98
N ARG A 432 15.42 10.37 -16.86
CA ARG A 432 14.91 9.49 -15.81
C ARG A 432 13.65 10.06 -15.16
N GLU A 433 13.65 11.33 -14.83
CA GLU A 433 12.48 12.00 -14.25
C GLU A 433 11.30 12.01 -15.23
N ALA A 434 11.54 12.24 -16.52
CA ALA A 434 10.48 12.15 -17.53
C ALA A 434 9.94 10.72 -17.70
N VAL A 435 10.79 9.70 -17.64
CA VAL A 435 10.33 8.29 -17.65
C VAL A 435 9.50 7.99 -16.40
N MET A 436 9.91 8.45 -15.23
CA MET A 436 9.14 8.29 -13.98
C MET A 436 7.80 9.01 -14.06
N ALA A 437 7.74 10.20 -14.66
CA ALA A 437 6.51 10.94 -14.88
C ALA A 437 5.56 10.20 -15.84
N PHE A 438 6.08 9.68 -16.96
CA PHE A 438 5.32 8.84 -17.89
C PHE A 438 4.80 7.58 -17.19
N GLN A 439 5.66 6.87 -16.47
CA GLN A 439 5.26 5.68 -15.71
C GLN A 439 4.16 6.01 -14.69
N LYS A 440 4.26 7.16 -14.00
CA LYS A 440 3.24 7.64 -13.07
C LYS A 440 1.90 7.89 -13.77
N GLN A 441 1.92 8.57 -14.90
CA GLN A 441 0.72 8.91 -15.67
C GLN A 441 0.00 7.67 -16.20
N HIS A 442 0.75 6.62 -16.54
CA HIS A 442 0.22 5.39 -17.11
C HIS A 442 0.04 4.25 -16.09
N GLY A 443 0.08 4.55 -14.79
CA GLY A 443 -0.15 3.57 -13.73
C GLY A 443 0.91 2.47 -13.63
N LEU A 444 2.12 2.73 -14.16
CA LEU A 444 3.25 1.80 -14.15
C LEU A 444 4.14 2.02 -12.91
N GLN A 445 5.04 1.07 -12.67
CA GLN A 445 6.09 1.21 -11.67
C GLN A 445 7.01 2.40 -12.01
N GLN A 446 7.07 3.39 -11.12
CA GLN A 446 7.84 4.64 -11.28
C GLN A 446 9.30 4.45 -10.87
N ASP A 447 10.04 3.62 -11.58
CA ASP A 447 11.44 3.30 -11.28
C ASP A 447 12.44 4.04 -12.18
N GLY A 448 11.95 4.75 -13.20
CA GLY A 448 12.78 5.49 -14.14
C GLY A 448 13.54 4.58 -15.10
N VAL A 449 13.10 3.32 -15.24
CA VAL A 449 13.67 2.31 -16.12
C VAL A 449 12.67 1.94 -17.21
N VAL A 450 13.07 2.06 -18.46
CA VAL A 450 12.27 1.67 -19.61
C VAL A 450 12.42 0.17 -19.87
N GLY A 451 11.75 -0.60 -19.01
CA GLY A 451 11.60 -2.05 -19.09
C GLY A 451 10.49 -2.48 -20.05
N ARG A 452 10.17 -3.78 -20.06
CA ARG A 452 9.19 -4.36 -21.00
C ARG A 452 7.83 -3.66 -20.93
N ASP A 453 7.33 -3.40 -19.72
CA ASP A 453 5.99 -2.84 -19.55
C ASP A 453 5.96 -1.35 -19.87
N THR A 454 7.03 -0.61 -19.57
CA THR A 454 7.20 0.79 -20.00
C THR A 454 7.34 0.89 -21.52
N ARG A 455 8.07 -0.03 -22.17
CA ARG A 455 8.16 -0.11 -23.63
C ARG A 455 6.83 -0.48 -24.26
N ALA A 456 6.12 -1.44 -23.68
CA ALA A 456 4.79 -1.81 -24.14
C ALA A 456 3.83 -0.62 -24.01
N ALA A 457 3.89 0.13 -22.91
CA ALA A 457 3.08 1.32 -22.73
C ALA A 457 3.45 2.46 -23.70
N LEU A 458 4.75 2.70 -23.96
CA LEU A 458 5.24 3.67 -24.95
C LEU A 458 4.82 3.29 -26.37
N ALA A 459 4.90 2.01 -26.72
CA ALA A 459 4.50 1.48 -28.03
C ALA A 459 2.97 1.39 -28.20
N ALA A 460 2.24 1.19 -27.11
CA ALA A 460 0.78 1.23 -27.07
C ALA A 460 0.23 2.66 -27.12
N GLN A 461 1.08 3.68 -26.94
CA GLN A 461 0.67 5.05 -27.25
C GLN A 461 0.64 5.20 -28.78
N PRO A 462 -0.54 5.44 -29.38
CA PRO A 462 -0.60 5.62 -30.81
C PRO A 462 0.36 6.73 -31.23
N ALA A 463 1.07 6.51 -32.33
CA ALA A 463 1.71 7.60 -33.04
C ALA A 463 0.66 8.71 -33.18
N GLN A 464 1.00 9.95 -32.82
CA GLN A 464 0.31 11.09 -33.43
C GLN A 464 0.71 11.11 -34.91
N THR A 465 0.22 10.13 -35.66
CA THR A 465 -0.03 10.19 -37.08
C THR A 465 -1.53 10.33 -37.21
N ARG A 466 -1.92 11.42 -37.87
CA ARG A 466 -3.26 11.67 -38.38
C ARG A 466 -3.93 10.37 -38.87
N GLU A 467 -5.11 10.10 -38.29
CA GLU A 467 -6.28 9.39 -38.84
C GLU A 467 -6.18 7.85 -39.01
N ALA A 468 -7.20 7.03 -38.70
CA ALA A 468 -8.61 7.19 -39.07
C ALA A 468 -9.67 6.63 -38.07
N GLN A 469 -10.63 7.51 -37.76
CA GLN A 469 -12.09 7.32 -37.71
C GLN A 469 -12.70 6.04 -37.09
N VAL A 470 -13.20 6.19 -35.86
CA VAL A 470 -14.61 5.85 -35.56
C VAL A 470 -15.26 7.13 -35.01
N ALA A 471 -16.34 7.57 -35.66
CA ALA A 471 -16.89 8.92 -35.53
C ALA A 471 -17.53 9.21 -34.15
N GLY A 472 -17.01 10.25 -33.49
CA GLY A 472 -17.63 11.04 -32.41
C GLY A 472 -17.13 12.49 -32.55
N PRO A 473 -17.91 13.53 -32.22
CA PRO A 473 -18.12 14.71 -33.07
C PRO A 473 -16.86 15.56 -33.33
N LYS A 474 -16.72 15.99 -34.59
CA LYS A 474 -15.72 16.96 -35.07
C LYS A 474 -15.93 18.31 -34.36
N GLY A 475 -15.10 18.63 -33.39
CA GLY A 475 -15.01 19.99 -32.88
C GLY A 475 -13.59 20.34 -32.43
N PRO A 476 -13.28 21.63 -32.32
CA PRO A 476 -11.98 22.10 -31.83
C PRO A 476 -11.72 21.59 -30.41
N SER A 477 -10.45 21.47 -30.01
CA SER A 477 -10.06 21.10 -28.64
C SER A 477 -10.33 22.23 -27.65
N LEU A 478 -10.59 21.94 -26.38
CA LEU A 478 -10.88 22.97 -25.37
C LEU A 478 -9.75 24.01 -25.20
N ASN A 479 -8.51 23.65 -25.51
CA ASN A 479 -7.37 24.57 -25.51
C ASN A 479 -7.25 25.43 -26.78
N ASP A 480 -8.09 25.17 -27.79
CA ASP A 480 -8.17 25.95 -29.02
C ASP A 480 -9.14 27.11 -28.82
N ALA A 481 -8.73 28.31 -29.25
CA ALA A 481 -9.54 29.52 -29.20
C ALA A 481 -10.87 29.41 -29.96
N SER A 482 -10.96 28.50 -30.92
CA SER A 482 -12.19 28.22 -31.66
C SER A 482 -13.19 27.34 -30.90
N HIS A 483 -12.81 26.75 -29.75
CA HIS A 483 -13.76 26.01 -28.93
C HIS A 483 -14.73 26.96 -28.21
N PRO A 484 -16.05 26.73 -28.30
CA PRO A 484 -17.05 27.62 -27.70
C PRO A 484 -16.83 27.88 -26.19
N ASP A 485 -16.43 26.85 -25.44
CA ASP A 485 -16.11 26.96 -24.01
C ASP A 485 -14.66 27.39 -23.69
N HIS A 486 -13.83 27.72 -24.69
CA HIS A 486 -12.42 28.10 -24.47
C HIS A 486 -12.29 29.31 -23.54
N ALA A 487 -13.14 30.32 -23.70
CA ALA A 487 -13.12 31.53 -22.89
C ALA A 487 -13.41 31.23 -21.40
N LEU A 488 -14.41 30.39 -21.14
CA LEU A 488 -14.73 29.94 -19.78
C LEU A 488 -13.61 29.09 -19.20
N HIS A 489 -13.04 28.17 -20.01
CA HIS A 489 -11.91 27.33 -19.60
C HIS A 489 -10.71 28.16 -19.18
N ASN A 490 -10.30 29.14 -19.98
CA ASN A 490 -9.18 30.03 -19.65
C ASN A 490 -9.46 30.87 -18.40
N ALA A 491 -10.69 31.36 -18.23
CA ALA A 491 -11.10 32.11 -17.06
C ALA A 491 -11.02 31.27 -15.77
N ILE A 492 -11.34 29.98 -15.83
CA ILE A 492 -11.18 29.06 -14.69
C ILE A 492 -9.72 28.70 -14.48
N ARG A 493 -9.00 28.32 -15.54
CA ARG A 493 -7.58 27.88 -15.48
C ARG A 493 -6.65 28.93 -14.89
N SER A 494 -6.88 30.21 -15.21
CA SER A 494 -6.12 31.36 -14.71
C SER A 494 -6.32 31.63 -13.21
N ARG A 495 -7.42 31.16 -12.61
CA ARG A 495 -7.73 31.32 -11.18
C ARG A 495 -7.40 30.07 -10.36
N LEU A 496 -7.14 28.94 -11.01
CA LEU A 496 -6.65 27.72 -10.37
C LEU A 496 -5.13 27.77 -10.16
N PRO A 497 -4.60 27.17 -9.07
CA PRO A 497 -3.16 27.04 -8.86
C PRO A 497 -2.45 26.39 -10.07
N SER A 498 -1.23 26.83 -10.38
CA SER A 498 -0.46 26.32 -11.52
C SER A 498 -0.19 24.81 -11.46
N MET A 499 -0.11 24.25 -10.24
CA MET A 499 0.05 22.82 -9.95
C MET A 499 -1.17 21.94 -10.33
N ILE A 500 -2.33 22.53 -10.64
CA ILE A 500 -3.50 21.80 -11.13
C ILE A 500 -3.33 21.52 -12.63
N SER A 501 -3.46 20.25 -13.02
CA SER A 501 -3.31 19.83 -14.41
C SER A 501 -4.38 20.42 -15.34
N ASN A 502 -4.08 20.51 -16.63
CA ASN A 502 -5.03 21.04 -17.62
C ASN A 502 -6.27 20.15 -17.76
N GLU A 503 -6.12 18.84 -17.57
CA GLU A 503 -7.22 17.86 -17.55
C GLU A 503 -8.15 18.12 -16.35
N THR A 504 -7.57 18.39 -15.18
CA THR A 504 -8.35 18.73 -13.98
C THR A 504 -9.02 20.09 -14.14
N ALA A 505 -8.34 21.09 -14.70
CA ALA A 505 -8.93 22.40 -14.99
C ALA A 505 -10.07 22.31 -16.03
N ALA A 506 -9.93 21.43 -17.03
CA ALA A 506 -10.98 21.14 -18.01
C ALA A 506 -12.18 20.47 -17.34
N HIS A 507 -11.95 19.51 -16.44
CA HIS A 507 -13.02 18.88 -15.67
C HIS A 507 -13.77 19.87 -14.78
N VAL A 508 -13.05 20.81 -14.14
CA VAL A 508 -13.66 21.93 -13.39
C VAL A 508 -14.52 22.81 -14.31
N THR A 509 -14.09 23.02 -15.54
CA THR A 509 -14.84 23.79 -16.56
C THR A 509 -16.15 23.09 -16.95
N LEU A 510 -16.10 21.77 -17.15
CA LEU A 510 -17.29 20.96 -17.42
C LEU A 510 -18.28 21.00 -16.25
N GLN A 511 -17.80 20.82 -15.02
CA GLN A 511 -18.65 20.85 -13.82
C GLN A 511 -19.27 22.23 -13.60
N ALA A 512 -18.52 23.31 -13.84
CA ALA A 512 -19.04 24.67 -13.78
C ALA A 512 -20.21 24.88 -14.76
N LYS A 513 -20.03 24.44 -16.01
CA LYS A 513 -21.06 24.56 -17.06
C LYS A 513 -22.33 23.74 -16.73
N GLN A 514 -22.17 22.51 -16.24
CA GLN A 514 -23.29 21.67 -15.82
C GLN A 514 -24.10 22.27 -14.65
N ASN A 515 -23.47 23.13 -13.84
CA ASN A 515 -24.10 23.82 -12.72
C ASN A 515 -24.54 25.26 -13.06
N GLY A 516 -24.70 25.58 -14.35
CA GLY A 516 -25.26 26.84 -14.84
C GLY A 516 -24.27 27.97 -15.06
N ILE A 517 -22.97 27.73 -14.86
CA ILE A 517 -21.88 28.69 -15.14
C ILE A 517 -21.36 28.40 -16.55
N ASP A 518 -22.13 28.78 -17.57
CA ASP A 518 -21.93 28.37 -18.97
C ASP A 518 -21.13 29.37 -19.83
N SER A 519 -20.69 30.50 -19.26
CA SER A 519 -19.85 31.49 -19.94
C SER A 519 -18.89 32.19 -18.97
N ALA A 520 -17.81 32.75 -19.50
CA ALA A 520 -16.81 33.46 -18.69
C ALA A 520 -17.41 34.65 -17.92
N ASP A 521 -18.40 35.34 -18.48
CA ASP A 521 -19.09 36.46 -17.82
C ASP A 521 -19.99 36.02 -16.65
N LYS A 522 -20.41 34.76 -16.65
CA LYS A 522 -21.15 34.16 -15.53
C LYS A 522 -20.24 33.65 -14.42
N LEU A 523 -18.91 33.68 -14.58
CA LEU A 523 -17.96 33.26 -13.57
C LEU A 523 -17.64 34.41 -12.60
N GLN A 524 -18.06 34.28 -11.34
CA GLN A 524 -17.76 35.27 -10.30
C GLN A 524 -16.38 35.02 -9.67
N ASN A 525 -16.10 33.78 -9.24
CA ASN A 525 -14.86 33.45 -8.56
C ASN A 525 -14.53 31.95 -8.64
N VAL A 526 -13.25 31.61 -8.49
CA VAL A 526 -12.77 30.23 -8.27
C VAL A 526 -11.85 30.25 -7.05
N THR A 527 -12.15 29.40 -6.07
CA THR A 527 -11.32 29.26 -4.85
C THR A 527 -10.98 27.80 -4.64
N VAL A 528 -9.80 27.53 -4.07
CA VAL A 528 -9.39 26.18 -3.72
C VAL A 528 -9.24 26.08 -2.21
N GLN A 529 -9.98 25.15 -1.60
CA GLN A 529 -9.96 24.90 -0.16
C GLN A 529 -10.13 23.40 0.09
N ASP A 530 -9.32 22.84 1.00
CA ASP A 530 -9.39 21.43 1.43
C ASP A 530 -9.36 20.42 0.27
N GLY A 531 -8.54 20.70 -0.76
CA GLY A 531 -8.41 19.83 -1.94
C GLY A 531 -9.59 19.90 -2.92
N LYS A 532 -10.49 20.88 -2.77
CA LYS A 532 -11.63 21.09 -3.68
C LYS A 532 -11.56 22.45 -4.36
N ALA A 533 -11.92 22.51 -5.63
CA ALA A 533 -12.18 23.75 -6.34
C ALA A 533 -13.66 24.13 -6.21
N PHE A 534 -13.93 25.30 -5.65
CA PHE A 534 -15.25 25.91 -5.59
C PHE A 534 -15.36 26.99 -6.66
N VAL A 535 -16.25 26.76 -7.64
CA VAL A 535 -16.55 27.69 -8.73
C VAL A 535 -17.87 28.38 -8.41
N MET A 536 -17.87 29.71 -8.34
CA MET A 536 -19.05 30.52 -8.02
C MET A 536 -19.49 31.32 -9.23
N GLY A 537 -20.78 31.27 -9.55
CA GLY A 537 -21.39 32.02 -10.63
C GLY A 537 -21.90 33.39 -10.19
N THR A 538 -22.10 34.30 -11.13
CA THR A 538 -22.69 35.63 -10.87
C THR A 538 -24.19 35.58 -10.59
N THR A 539 -24.85 34.48 -10.99
CA THR A 539 -26.26 34.21 -10.66
C THR A 539 -26.33 33.51 -9.29
N PRO A 540 -27.07 34.06 -8.31
CA PRO A 540 -27.23 33.43 -7.00
C PRO A 540 -27.72 31.98 -7.12
N GLY A 541 -27.02 31.05 -6.48
CA GLY A 541 -27.34 29.62 -6.49
C GLY A 541 -26.54 28.79 -7.50
N PHE A 542 -25.91 29.39 -8.52
CA PHE A 542 -25.04 28.67 -9.45
C PHE A 542 -23.63 28.53 -8.87
N ARG A 543 -23.29 27.31 -8.48
CA ARG A 543 -21.99 26.95 -7.90
C ARG A 543 -21.63 25.50 -8.24
N ALA A 544 -20.35 25.23 -8.39
CA ALA A 544 -19.81 23.88 -8.54
C ALA A 544 -18.71 23.64 -7.50
N ALA A 545 -18.62 22.41 -7.00
CA ALA A 545 -17.53 21.98 -6.13
C ALA A 545 -16.91 20.70 -6.71
N VAL A 546 -15.60 20.74 -6.98
CA VAL A 546 -14.89 19.66 -7.66
C VAL A 546 -13.74 19.18 -6.78
N ASP A 547 -13.70 17.88 -6.50
CA ASP A 547 -12.60 17.26 -5.75
C ASP A 547 -11.37 17.12 -6.65
N LEU A 548 -10.29 17.84 -6.31
CA LEU A 548 -9.06 17.89 -7.08
C LEU A 548 -8.15 16.68 -6.83
N ASN A 549 -8.50 15.82 -5.85
CA ASN A 549 -7.75 14.60 -5.55
C ASN A 549 -8.28 13.37 -6.32
N GLN A 550 -9.40 13.53 -7.04
CA GLN A 550 -9.95 12.48 -7.89
C GLN A 550 -9.32 12.53 -9.28
N PRO A 551 -9.15 11.37 -9.95
CA PRO A 551 -8.69 11.34 -11.34
C PRO A 551 -9.64 12.11 -12.27
N ALA A 552 -9.12 13.06 -13.04
CA ALA A 552 -9.89 13.80 -14.04
C ALA A 552 -9.93 13.05 -15.40
N PRO A 553 -11.04 13.14 -16.16
CA PRO A 553 -11.09 12.67 -17.55
C PRO A 553 -10.06 13.38 -18.43
N THR A 554 -9.73 12.80 -19.58
CA THR A 554 -8.78 13.46 -20.49
C THR A 554 -9.35 14.76 -21.03
N LEU A 555 -8.47 15.67 -21.46
CA LEU A 555 -8.86 16.93 -22.09
C LEU A 555 -9.76 16.69 -23.31
N GLU A 556 -9.45 15.68 -24.12
CA GLU A 556 -10.23 15.31 -25.31
C GLU A 556 -11.63 14.80 -24.95
N GLN A 557 -11.73 13.91 -23.94
CA GLN A 557 -13.02 13.42 -23.44
C GLN A 557 -13.88 14.56 -22.90
N THR A 558 -13.26 15.47 -22.14
CA THR A 558 -13.95 16.62 -21.56
C THR A 558 -14.38 17.62 -22.64
N SER A 559 -13.53 17.87 -23.64
CA SER A 559 -13.84 18.72 -24.79
C SER A 559 -15.00 18.16 -25.61
N ALA A 560 -15.02 16.85 -25.87
CA ALA A 560 -16.13 16.20 -26.55
C ALA A 560 -17.46 16.32 -25.79
N GLN A 561 -17.43 16.18 -24.45
CA GLN A 561 -18.62 16.34 -23.61
C GLN A 561 -19.16 17.78 -23.62
N LEU A 562 -18.28 18.77 -23.60
CA LEU A 562 -18.64 20.18 -23.68
C LEU A 562 -19.28 20.54 -25.03
N LEU A 563 -18.71 20.03 -26.14
CA LEU A 563 -19.25 20.20 -27.49
C LEU A 563 -20.62 19.52 -27.66
N ALA A 564 -20.77 18.30 -27.15
CA ALA A 564 -22.04 17.58 -27.18
C ALA A 564 -23.16 18.34 -26.44
N GLY A 565 -22.84 18.95 -25.29
CA GLY A 565 -23.77 19.80 -24.54
C GLY A 565 -24.24 21.01 -25.34
N HIS A 566 -23.37 21.60 -26.17
CA HIS A 566 -23.77 22.69 -27.06
C HIS A 566 -24.67 22.26 -28.21
N SER A 567 -24.40 21.11 -28.82
CA SER A 567 -25.28 20.58 -29.86
C SER A 567 -26.69 20.31 -29.34
N GLN A 568 -26.81 19.77 -28.13
CA GLN A 568 -28.10 19.54 -27.46
C GLN A 568 -28.83 20.85 -27.13
N GLN A 569 -28.12 21.86 -26.62
CA GLN A 569 -28.71 23.19 -26.37
C GLN A 569 -29.20 23.86 -27.65
N GLN A 570 -28.45 23.77 -28.75
CA GLN A 570 -28.85 24.33 -30.05
C GLN A 570 -30.08 23.61 -30.62
N GLN A 571 -30.15 22.28 -30.51
CA GLN A 571 -31.33 21.51 -30.93
C GLN A 571 -32.57 21.86 -30.10
N ALA A 572 -32.44 21.95 -28.78
CA ALA A 572 -33.53 22.37 -27.90
C ALA A 572 -34.02 23.80 -28.22
N GLN A 573 -33.11 24.73 -28.51
CA GLN A 573 -33.47 26.08 -28.92
C GLN A 573 -34.16 26.11 -30.29
N GLN A 574 -33.71 25.31 -31.27
CA GLN A 574 -34.35 25.21 -32.58
C GLN A 574 -35.74 24.57 -32.53
N GLU A 575 -35.96 23.57 -31.66
CA GLU A 575 -37.28 22.98 -31.44
C GLU A 575 -38.24 23.97 -30.77
N LEU A 576 -37.79 24.70 -29.74
CA LEU A 576 -38.57 25.76 -29.11
C LEU A 576 -38.94 26.88 -30.12
N GLN A 577 -38.04 27.20 -31.05
CA GLN A 577 -38.28 28.19 -32.09
C GLN A 577 -39.23 27.67 -33.19
N LYS A 578 -39.21 26.37 -33.51
CA LYS A 578 -40.18 25.72 -34.41
C LYS A 578 -41.58 25.66 -33.79
N VAL A 579 -41.69 25.38 -32.49
CA VAL A 579 -42.97 25.42 -31.76
C VAL A 579 -43.53 26.84 -31.73
N ALA A 580 -42.67 27.86 -31.60
CA ALA A 580 -43.09 29.27 -31.65
C ALA A 580 -43.50 29.74 -33.07
N MET A 581 -42.97 29.13 -34.14
CA MET A 581 -43.25 29.50 -35.54
C MET A 581 -44.35 28.66 -36.20
N GLY A 582 -44.66 27.46 -35.69
CA GLY A 582 -45.75 26.59 -36.15
C GLY A 582 -47.11 26.86 -35.49
N GLY A 583 -47.17 27.85 -34.59
CA GLY A 583 -48.39 28.31 -33.92
C GLY A 583 -49.01 29.56 -34.54
N ARG A 584 -48.97 29.70 -35.88
CA ARG A 584 -49.72 30.73 -36.62
C ARG A 584 -50.57 30.12 -37.71
#